data_AF-A0A956D693-F1
#
_entry.id   AF-A0A956D693-F1
#
_cell.length_a   1.000
_cell.length_b   1.000
_cell.length_c   1.000
_cell.angle_alpha   90.00
_cell.angle_beta   90.00
_cell.angle_gamma   90.00
#
_symmetry.space_group_name_H-M   'P 1'
#
loop_
_entity.id
_entity.type
_entity.pdbx_description
1 polymer ?
#
loop_
_entity_poly.entity_id
_entity_poly.type
_entity_poly.pdbx_seq_one_letter_code
_entity_poly.pdbx_strand_id
1 'polypeptide(L)'
;YPAWQLVELSLWILLGGYVVALVTRRDGALTGRLANLERGRPGAWVPLGLLLLSGTTPYLGLQFHHAAAMLSNLRVDEGCWNHLLVPESVRGSDPYVRVEDIEVGPSVRGPEALKERARSMLWHPASLRTGIEDWCEAGAAPLRLTLRYHDTRHEVRDACVDPLPLPWQPPGLFQTNLPRECPARCIH
;
A
#
# COMPACT_ATOMS: atom_id res chain seq x y z
N TYR A 1 17.74 -18.40 -12.48
CA TYR A 1 17.26 -17.06 -12.83
C TYR A 1 15.75 -17.06 -12.76
N PRO A 2 15.14 -16.16 -11.99
CA PRO A 2 13.69 -16.19 -11.81
C PRO A 2 13.00 -15.71 -13.10
N ALA A 3 11.98 -16.45 -13.55
CA ALA A 3 11.32 -16.28 -14.84
C ALA A 3 10.72 -14.87 -15.08
N TRP A 4 10.46 -14.11 -14.02
CA TRP A 4 9.93 -12.74 -14.12
C TRP A 4 10.91 -11.75 -14.75
N GLN A 5 12.23 -11.94 -14.57
CA GLN A 5 13.24 -11.07 -15.18
C GLN A 5 13.26 -11.20 -16.71
N LEU A 6 12.91 -12.37 -17.24
CA LEU A 6 12.81 -12.60 -18.69
C LEU A 6 11.58 -11.90 -19.28
N VAL A 7 10.47 -11.84 -18.52
CA VAL A 7 9.25 -11.13 -18.93
C VAL A 7 9.48 -9.61 -18.92
N GLU A 8 10.12 -9.08 -17.88
CA GLU A 8 10.43 -7.66 -17.79
C GLU A 8 11.43 -7.23 -18.89
N LEU A 9 12.50 -7.99 -19.10
CA LEU A 9 13.47 -7.73 -20.17
C LEU A 9 12.80 -7.74 -21.55
N SER A 10 11.87 -8.67 -21.80
CA SER A 10 11.16 -8.74 -23.08
C SER A 10 10.19 -7.59 -23.28
N LEU A 11 9.54 -7.08 -22.22
CA LEU A 11 8.74 -5.86 -22.28
C LEU A 11 9.59 -4.62 -22.59
N TRP A 12 10.76 -4.47 -21.97
CA TRP A 12 11.68 -3.37 -22.26
C TRP A 12 12.26 -3.43 -23.68
N ILE A 13 12.55 -4.63 -24.19
CA ILE A 13 12.99 -4.83 -25.58
C ILE A 13 11.86 -4.48 -26.55
N LEU A 14 10.62 -4.87 -26.26
CA LEU A 14 9.46 -4.53 -27.08
C LEU A 14 9.18 -3.02 -27.08
N LEU A 15 9.25 -2.37 -25.91
CA LEU A 15 9.08 -0.93 -25.79
C LEU A 15 10.21 -0.16 -26.49
N GLY A 16 11.46 -0.58 -26.30
CA GLY A 16 12.61 -0.03 -27.00
C GLY A 16 12.50 -0.21 -28.51
N GLY A 17 12.07 -1.38 -28.98
CA GLY A 17 11.80 -1.64 -30.39
C GLY A 17 10.68 -0.76 -30.96
N TYR A 18 9.62 -0.50 -30.17
CA TYR A 18 8.53 0.39 -30.54
C TYR A 18 9.00 1.85 -30.65
N VAL A 19 9.74 2.35 -29.67
CA VAL A 19 10.32 3.71 -29.69
C VAL A 19 11.31 3.87 -30.83
N VAL A 20 12.21 2.90 -31.03
CA VAL A 20 13.18 2.91 -32.15
C VAL A 20 12.44 2.87 -33.48
N ALA A 21 11.37 2.07 -33.63
CA ALA A 21 10.56 2.05 -34.84
C ALA A 21 9.84 3.40 -35.11
N LEU A 22 9.47 4.12 -34.06
CA LEU A 22 8.91 5.47 -34.14
C LEU A 22 9.97 6.52 -34.52
N VAL A 23 11.21 6.36 -34.06
CA VAL A 23 12.28 7.37 -34.20
C VAL A 23 13.17 7.15 -35.43
N THR A 24 13.39 5.91 -35.88
CA THR A 24 14.46 5.59 -36.86
C THR A 24 14.03 5.49 -38.33
N ARG A 25 12.78 5.84 -38.71
CA ARG A 25 12.46 5.92 -40.14
C ARG A 25 12.96 7.23 -40.75
N ARG A 26 14.14 7.09 -41.38
CA ARG A 26 14.72 7.99 -42.40
C ARG A 26 13.62 8.56 -43.30
N ASP A 27 13.46 9.87 -43.16
CA ASP A 27 12.97 10.86 -44.14
C ASP A 27 11.87 11.77 -43.55
N GLY A 28 12.33 12.71 -42.72
CA GLY A 28 11.92 14.12 -42.79
C GLY A 28 10.47 14.54 -42.49
N ALA A 29 9.56 13.65 -42.10
CA ALA A 29 8.14 14.00 -41.97
C ALA A 29 7.61 13.90 -40.52
N LEU A 30 8.22 14.64 -39.58
CA LEU A 30 7.71 14.75 -38.21
C LEU A 30 6.41 15.59 -38.09
N THR A 31 6.05 16.38 -39.10
CA THR A 31 4.83 17.21 -39.10
C THR A 31 3.66 16.64 -39.90
N GLY A 32 3.86 15.58 -40.71
CA GLY A 32 2.83 15.05 -41.61
C GLY A 32 2.14 13.74 -41.17
N ARG A 33 2.64 13.04 -40.14
CA ARG A 33 2.12 11.72 -39.73
C ARG A 33 1.50 11.63 -38.34
N LEU A 34 1.64 12.62 -37.47
CA LEU A 34 0.65 12.83 -36.42
C LEU A 34 -0.72 13.17 -37.05
N ALA A 35 -0.72 13.90 -38.16
CA ALA A 35 -1.91 14.15 -38.99
C ALA A 35 -2.44 12.90 -39.73
N ASN A 36 -1.70 11.79 -39.80
CA ASN A 36 -2.20 10.50 -40.31
C ASN A 36 -2.47 9.46 -39.21
N LEU A 37 -2.12 9.75 -37.95
CA LEU A 37 -2.76 9.11 -36.80
C LEU A 37 -4.24 9.53 -36.68
N GLU A 38 -4.63 10.63 -37.34
CA GLU A 38 -6.04 10.99 -37.59
C GLU A 38 -6.74 10.07 -38.61
N ARG A 39 -6.01 9.21 -39.34
CA ARG A 39 -6.59 8.18 -40.24
C ARG A 39 -6.25 6.76 -39.78
N GLY A 40 -6.84 6.40 -38.64
CA GLY A 40 -7.61 5.15 -38.50
C GLY A 40 -6.95 3.85 -38.94
N ARG A 41 -5.86 3.42 -38.30
CA ARG A 41 -5.57 1.98 -38.17
C ARG A 41 -5.84 1.55 -36.72
N PRO A 42 -7.00 0.93 -36.41
CA PRO A 42 -7.38 0.58 -35.05
C PRO A 42 -6.40 -0.40 -34.36
N GLY A 43 -5.53 -1.08 -35.12
CA GLY A 43 -4.58 -2.05 -34.61
C GLY A 43 -3.40 -1.49 -33.81
N ALA A 44 -3.06 -0.19 -33.92
CA ALA A 44 -1.94 0.38 -33.17
C ALA A 44 -2.25 0.57 -31.67
N TRP A 45 -3.53 0.72 -31.33
CA TRP A 45 -4.01 0.85 -29.95
C TRP A 45 -4.16 -0.49 -29.24
N VAL A 46 -4.25 -1.59 -29.99
CA VAL A 46 -4.41 -2.95 -29.44
C VAL A 46 -3.25 -3.37 -28.54
N PRO A 47 -1.96 -3.30 -28.95
CA PRO A 47 -0.86 -3.69 -28.07
C PRO A 47 -0.73 -2.79 -26.84
N LEU A 48 -0.98 -1.48 -26.98
CA LEU A 48 -1.02 -0.56 -25.84
C LEU A 48 -2.16 -0.89 -24.88
N GLY A 49 -3.35 -1.17 -25.42
CA GLY A 49 -4.51 -1.60 -24.64
C GLY A 49 -4.25 -2.90 -23.88
N LEU A 50 -3.64 -3.90 -24.54
CA LEU A 50 -3.25 -5.17 -23.92
C LEU A 50 -2.20 -4.98 -22.82
N LEU A 51 -1.23 -4.09 -23.01
CA LEU A 51 -0.23 -3.75 -21.99
C LEU A 51 -0.88 -3.11 -20.76
N LEU A 52 -1.77 -2.13 -20.97
CA LEU A 52 -2.51 -1.48 -19.89
C LEU A 52 -3.44 -2.47 -19.17
N LEU A 53 -4.16 -3.32 -19.91
CA LEU A 53 -4.97 -4.40 -19.35
C LEU A 53 -4.13 -5.40 -18.54
N SER A 54 -2.93 -5.73 -19.00
CA SER A 54 -2.00 -6.59 -18.24
C SER A 54 -1.62 -5.95 -16.90
N GLY A 55 -1.34 -4.65 -16.87
CA GLY A 55 -1.13 -3.89 -15.63
C GLY A 55 -2.35 -3.80 -14.71
N THR A 56 -3.57 -4.03 -15.22
CA THR A 56 -4.79 -4.09 -14.40
C THR A 56 -5.04 -5.45 -13.75
N THR A 57 -4.35 -6.52 -14.20
CA THR A 57 -4.60 -7.89 -13.73
C THR A 57 -4.40 -8.11 -12.21
N PRO A 58 -3.49 -7.41 -11.51
CA PRO A 58 -3.40 -7.52 -10.05
C PRO A 58 -4.66 -6.99 -9.34
N TYR A 59 -5.29 -5.94 -9.89
CA TYR A 59 -6.51 -5.35 -9.32
C TYR A 59 -7.76 -6.21 -9.53
N LEU A 60 -7.74 -7.06 -10.56
CA LEU A 60 -8.82 -8.02 -10.84
C LEU A 60 -8.63 -9.36 -10.10
N GLY A 61 -7.55 -9.48 -9.31
CA GLY A 61 -7.20 -10.71 -8.60
C GLY A 61 -6.63 -11.81 -9.50
N LEU A 62 -6.62 -11.68 -10.83
CA LEU A 62 -6.34 -12.79 -11.76
C LEU A 62 -4.91 -13.38 -11.69
N GLN A 63 -3.98 -12.79 -10.93
CA GLN A 63 -2.61 -13.26 -10.72
C GLN A 63 -2.30 -13.70 -9.27
N PHE A 64 -3.27 -14.29 -8.55
CA PHE A 64 -3.18 -14.57 -7.10
C PHE A 64 -1.88 -15.21 -6.57
N HIS A 65 -1.19 -16.11 -7.30
CA HIS A 65 0.01 -16.77 -6.74
C HIS A 65 1.25 -15.86 -6.63
N HIS A 66 1.34 -14.80 -7.44
CA HIS A 66 2.39 -13.77 -7.30
C HIS A 66 1.81 -12.45 -6.80
N ALA A 67 0.56 -12.16 -7.17
CA ALA A 67 -0.14 -10.96 -6.77
C ALA A 67 -0.69 -11.02 -5.34
N ALA A 68 -0.94 -12.16 -4.70
CA ALA A 68 -1.34 -12.15 -3.28
C ALA A 68 -0.22 -11.62 -2.36
N ALA A 69 1.05 -11.85 -2.73
CA ALA A 69 2.22 -11.24 -2.10
C ALA A 69 2.45 -9.76 -2.52
N MET A 70 1.81 -9.31 -3.60
CA MET A 70 1.88 -7.92 -4.08
C MET A 70 0.66 -7.08 -3.64
N LEU A 71 -0.51 -7.69 -3.48
CA LEU A 71 -1.73 -7.14 -2.89
C LEU A 71 -1.54 -7.00 -1.38
N SER A 72 -0.82 -7.92 -0.73
CA SER A 72 -0.36 -7.74 0.66
C SER A 72 0.59 -6.54 0.82
N ASN A 73 1.08 -5.97 -0.28
CA ASN A 73 1.89 -4.76 -0.29
C ASN A 73 1.13 -3.53 -0.75
N LEU A 74 -0.13 -3.63 -1.20
CA LEU A 74 -0.90 -2.46 -1.64
C LEU A 74 -1.22 -1.61 -0.40
N ARG A 75 -0.33 -0.65 -0.13
CA ARG A 75 -0.40 0.27 1.00
C ARG A 75 -1.16 1.50 0.55
N VAL A 76 -2.07 1.90 1.43
CA VAL A 76 -2.95 3.07 1.26
C VAL A 76 -2.79 4.06 2.41
N ASP A 77 -1.75 3.90 3.22
CA ASP A 77 -1.43 4.78 4.34
C ASP A 77 -0.58 5.98 3.89
N GLU A 78 -0.60 7.02 4.72
CA GLU A 78 0.07 8.29 4.44
C GLU A 78 1.58 8.12 4.18
N GLY A 79 2.05 8.57 3.02
CA GLY A 79 3.45 8.49 2.60
C GLY A 79 3.87 7.15 1.98
N CYS A 80 2.95 6.18 1.93
CA CYS A 80 3.13 4.83 1.39
C CYS A 80 2.04 4.50 0.38
N TRP A 81 2.12 5.14 -0.79
CA TRP A 81 1.18 4.91 -1.87
C TRP A 81 1.87 4.22 -3.04
N ASN A 82 1.58 2.93 -3.22
CA ASN A 82 2.17 2.10 -4.28
C ASN A 82 1.15 1.60 -5.31
N HIS A 83 0.02 2.30 -5.43
CA HIS A 83 -0.91 2.10 -6.52
C HIS A 83 -0.35 2.67 -7.84
N LEU A 84 -0.33 1.85 -8.89
CA LEU A 84 0.10 2.25 -10.24
C LEU A 84 -0.96 3.08 -10.98
N LEU A 85 -2.25 2.74 -10.80
CA LEU A 85 -3.35 3.31 -11.59
C LEU A 85 -4.14 4.40 -10.87
N VAL A 86 -4.11 4.37 -9.54
CA VAL A 86 -4.86 5.29 -8.69
C VAL A 86 -3.84 6.25 -8.10
N PRO A 87 -3.91 7.57 -8.37
CA PRO A 87 -2.96 8.51 -7.80
C PRO A 87 -3.21 8.71 -6.29
N GLU A 88 -2.17 9.06 -5.52
CA GLU A 88 -2.31 9.34 -4.09
C GLU A 88 -3.28 10.51 -3.82
N SER A 89 -3.47 11.41 -4.78
CA SER A 89 -4.42 12.52 -4.66
C SER A 89 -5.88 12.10 -4.50
N VAL A 90 -6.23 10.85 -4.86
CA VAL A 90 -7.57 10.29 -4.61
C VAL A 90 -7.57 9.30 -3.44
N ARG A 91 -6.47 9.23 -2.69
CA ARG A 91 -6.40 8.49 -1.43
C ARG A 91 -7.51 8.99 -0.52
N GLY A 92 -8.33 8.05 -0.07
CA GLY A 92 -9.29 8.33 1.00
C GLY A 92 -8.59 8.65 2.31
N SER A 93 -9.36 8.71 3.38
CA SER A 93 -8.81 8.87 4.73
C SER A 93 -7.96 7.65 5.14
N ASP A 94 -6.79 7.87 5.76
CA ASP A 94 -5.91 6.78 6.23
C ASP A 94 -6.67 5.85 7.19
N PRO A 95 -6.88 4.56 6.83
CA PRO A 95 -7.70 3.67 7.65
C PRO A 95 -6.97 3.18 8.91
N TYR A 96 -5.67 3.48 9.07
CA TYR A 96 -4.86 2.97 10.15
C TYR A 96 -4.74 3.94 11.32
N VAL A 97 -4.65 3.36 12.51
CA VAL A 97 -4.34 4.01 13.78
C VAL A 97 -2.84 3.91 14.03
N ARG A 98 -2.22 5.03 14.40
CA ARG A 98 -0.82 5.09 14.80
C ARG A 98 -0.74 5.31 16.30
N VAL A 99 0.02 4.47 16.99
CA VAL A 99 0.37 4.70 18.39
C VAL A 99 1.57 5.65 18.41
N GLU A 100 1.37 6.87 18.87
CA GLU A 100 2.43 7.87 19.00
C GLU A 100 3.19 7.69 20.30
N ASP A 101 2.45 7.46 21.39
CA ASP A 101 3.01 7.25 22.71
C ASP A 101 2.24 6.18 23.49
N ILE A 102 2.97 5.50 24.38
CA ILE A 102 2.45 4.40 25.18
C ILE A 102 3.20 4.32 26.51
N GLU A 103 2.45 4.44 27.60
CA GLU A 103 2.94 4.16 28.95
C GLU A 103 2.22 2.91 29.48
N VAL A 104 2.98 2.01 30.07
CA VAL A 104 2.50 0.73 30.60
C VAL A 104 2.75 0.67 32.09
N GLY A 105 1.88 -0.06 32.80
CA GLY A 105 2.02 -0.33 34.22
C GLY A 105 3.26 -1.15 34.58
N PRO A 106 3.62 -1.19 35.88
CA PRO A 106 4.84 -1.84 36.36
C PRO A 106 4.83 -3.37 36.27
N SER A 107 3.65 -3.98 36.09
CA SER A 107 3.48 -5.43 36.14
C SER A 107 3.80 -6.15 34.83
N VAL A 108 3.93 -5.41 33.72
CA VAL A 108 4.19 -6.01 32.40
C VAL A 108 5.63 -6.49 32.29
N ARG A 109 5.83 -7.68 31.72
CA ARG A 109 7.17 -8.19 31.40
C ARG A 109 7.64 -7.61 30.08
N GLY A 110 8.83 -7.02 30.06
CA GLY A 110 9.43 -6.45 28.85
C GLY A 110 8.69 -5.21 28.31
N PRO A 111 8.48 -4.16 29.14
CA PRO A 111 7.71 -2.97 28.75
C PRO A 111 8.24 -2.31 27.48
N GLU A 112 9.56 -2.23 27.32
CA GLU A 112 10.16 -1.58 26.15
C GLU A 112 9.89 -2.33 24.84
N ALA A 113 9.85 -3.67 24.85
CA ALA A 113 9.54 -4.45 23.65
C ALA A 113 8.08 -4.26 23.22
N LEU A 114 7.15 -4.15 24.19
CA LEU A 114 5.75 -3.85 23.92
C LEU A 114 5.60 -2.44 23.35
N LYS A 115 6.23 -1.43 23.98
CA LYS A 115 6.20 -0.05 23.51
C LYS A 115 6.73 0.07 22.08
N GLU A 116 7.86 -0.58 21.81
CA GLU A 116 8.47 -0.58 20.47
C GLU A 116 7.55 -1.23 19.45
N ARG A 117 6.99 -2.40 19.75
CA ARG A 117 6.03 -3.07 18.87
C ARG A 117 4.77 -2.24 18.64
N ALA A 118 4.26 -1.56 19.66
CA ALA A 118 3.06 -0.72 19.52
C ALA A 118 3.32 0.48 18.59
N ARG A 119 4.46 1.16 18.75
CA ARG A 119 4.82 2.36 17.97
C ARG A 119 5.30 2.09 16.55
N SER A 120 6.00 0.97 16.34
CA SER A 120 6.57 0.58 15.04
C SER A 120 5.55 0.03 14.07
N MET A 121 4.32 -0.23 14.50
CA MET A 121 3.28 -0.89 13.70
C MET A 121 2.10 0.05 13.40
N LEU A 122 1.47 -0.16 12.25
CA LEU A 122 0.16 0.38 11.90
C LEU A 122 -0.92 -0.58 12.36
N TRP A 123 -1.93 0.00 13.00
CA TRP A 123 -3.01 -0.77 13.59
C TRP A 123 -4.32 -0.49 12.88
N HIS A 124 -5.05 -1.54 12.54
CA HIS A 124 -6.48 -1.39 12.24
C HIS A 124 -7.25 -1.22 13.56
N PRO A 125 -8.33 -0.40 13.65
CA PRO A 125 -9.08 -0.19 14.88
C PRO A 125 -9.50 -1.47 15.60
N ALA A 126 -9.94 -2.50 14.86
CA ALA A 126 -10.29 -3.80 15.43
C ALA A 126 -9.09 -4.53 16.03
N SER A 127 -7.96 -4.55 15.31
CA SER A 127 -6.74 -5.24 15.75
C SER A 127 -6.06 -4.54 16.91
N LEU A 128 -6.18 -3.20 16.99
CA LEU A 128 -5.69 -2.45 18.14
C LEU A 128 -6.46 -2.81 19.40
N ARG A 129 -7.79 -2.97 19.32
CA ARG A 129 -8.60 -3.41 20.46
C ARG A 129 -8.15 -4.78 20.98
N THR A 130 -8.04 -5.75 20.09
CA THR A 130 -7.54 -7.09 20.46
C THR A 130 -6.13 -7.03 21.03
N GLY A 131 -5.23 -6.24 20.42
CA GLY A 131 -3.88 -6.06 20.95
C GLY A 131 -3.87 -5.44 22.36
N ILE A 132 -4.73 -4.44 22.61
CA ILE A 132 -4.89 -3.83 23.93
C ILE A 132 -5.43 -4.84 24.95
N GLU A 133 -6.45 -5.63 24.58
CA GLU A 133 -6.97 -6.72 25.42
C GLU A 133 -5.83 -7.66 25.84
N ASP A 134 -5.04 -8.15 24.87
CA ASP A 134 -3.89 -9.03 25.12
C ASP A 134 -2.84 -8.37 26.03
N TRP A 135 -2.57 -7.06 25.85
CA TRP A 135 -1.61 -6.32 26.68
C TRP A 135 -2.11 -6.14 28.10
N CYS A 136 -3.39 -5.85 28.28
CA CYS A 136 -4.02 -5.69 29.58
C CYS A 136 -4.05 -7.01 30.34
N GLU A 137 -4.35 -8.13 29.69
CA GLU A 137 -4.24 -9.48 30.26
C GLU A 137 -2.80 -9.82 30.67
N ALA A 138 -1.81 -9.33 29.91
CA ALA A 138 -0.39 -9.46 30.24
C ALA A 138 0.09 -8.52 31.36
N GLY A 139 -0.81 -7.74 31.98
CA GLY A 139 -0.49 -6.85 33.10
C GLY A 139 0.02 -5.47 32.70
N ALA A 140 -0.31 -4.99 31.49
CA ALA A 140 0.05 -3.64 31.04
C ALA A 140 -0.75 -2.52 31.74
N ALA A 141 -1.79 -2.83 32.52
CA ALA A 141 -2.58 -1.85 33.23
C ALA A 141 -1.78 -1.12 34.35
N PRO A 142 -1.92 0.21 34.50
CA PRO A 142 -2.67 1.12 33.64
C PRO A 142 -1.98 1.35 32.28
N LEU A 143 -2.75 1.39 31.20
CA LEU A 143 -2.23 1.54 29.83
C LEU A 143 -2.60 2.91 29.24
N ARG A 144 -1.68 3.86 29.29
CA ARG A 144 -1.89 5.17 28.64
C ARG A 144 -1.48 5.13 27.19
N LEU A 145 -2.31 5.66 26.31
CA LEU A 145 -2.06 5.69 24.88
C LEU A 145 -2.28 7.09 24.32
N THR A 146 -1.34 7.53 23.49
CA THR A 146 -1.56 8.64 22.55
C THR A 146 -1.66 8.03 21.15
N LEU A 147 -2.82 8.20 20.52
CA LEU A 147 -3.17 7.63 19.23
C LEU A 147 -3.40 8.73 18.20
N ARG A 148 -3.09 8.45 16.94
CA ARG A 148 -3.47 9.29 15.80
C ARG A 148 -4.33 8.49 14.81
N TYR A 149 -5.50 9.01 14.48
CA TYR A 149 -6.46 8.41 13.55
C TYR A 149 -7.17 9.51 12.76
N HIS A 150 -7.21 9.42 11.42
CA HIS A 150 -7.76 10.47 10.53
C HIS A 150 -7.27 11.88 10.89
N ASP A 151 -5.95 12.05 11.04
CA ASP A 151 -5.29 13.30 11.45
C ASP A 151 -5.73 13.87 12.81
N THR A 152 -6.56 13.13 13.55
CA THR A 152 -7.01 13.49 14.90
C THR A 152 -6.17 12.75 15.93
N ARG A 153 -5.65 13.50 16.89
CA ARG A 153 -4.93 12.95 18.04
C ARG A 153 -5.93 12.64 19.16
N HIS A 154 -5.82 11.45 19.71
CA HIS A 154 -6.63 10.95 20.81
C HIS A 154 -5.72 10.55 21.98
N GLU A 155 -6.06 10.98 23.18
CA GLU A 155 -5.35 10.60 24.40
C GLU A 155 -6.28 9.75 25.26
N VAL A 156 -5.81 8.55 25.62
CA VAL A 156 -6.54 7.58 26.44
C VAL A 156 -5.76 7.40 27.74
N ARG A 157 -6.43 7.65 28.87
CA ARG A 157 -5.80 7.63 30.19
C ARG A 157 -5.57 6.21 30.70
N ASP A 158 -6.51 5.32 30.46
CA ASP A 158 -6.30 3.90 30.70
C ASP A 158 -7.09 3.06 29.69
N ALA A 159 -6.44 2.62 28.63
CA ALA A 159 -7.06 1.84 27.57
C ALA A 159 -7.52 0.44 28.03
N CYS A 160 -7.15 0.00 29.23
CA CYS A 160 -7.67 -1.24 29.82
C CYS A 160 -9.07 -1.08 30.43
N VAL A 161 -9.50 0.15 30.70
CA VAL A 161 -10.78 0.45 31.37
C VAL A 161 -11.65 1.38 30.53
N ASP A 162 -11.03 2.38 29.92
CA ASP A 162 -11.70 3.39 29.11
C ASP A 162 -11.96 2.86 27.69
N PRO A 163 -13.15 3.11 27.11
CA PRO A 163 -13.43 2.77 25.73
C PRO A 163 -12.54 3.58 24.78
N LEU A 164 -11.97 2.91 23.77
CA LEU A 164 -11.18 3.59 22.76
C LEU A 164 -12.05 4.53 21.91
N PRO A 165 -11.60 5.77 21.64
CA PRO A 165 -12.30 6.74 20.80
C PRO A 165 -12.11 6.44 19.31
N LEU A 166 -12.32 5.19 18.91
CA LEU A 166 -12.14 4.69 17.55
C LEU A 166 -13.44 4.07 17.06
N PRO A 167 -13.77 4.17 15.75
CA PRO A 167 -14.98 3.57 15.21
C PRO A 167 -14.94 2.05 15.31
N TRP A 168 -16.10 1.42 15.47
CA TRP A 168 -16.20 -0.02 15.32
C TRP A 168 -16.02 -0.40 13.85
N GLN A 169 -15.18 -1.39 13.58
CA GLN A 169 -14.92 -1.91 12.25
C GLN A 169 -14.73 -3.43 12.34
N PRO A 170 -15.24 -4.22 11.39
CA PRO A 170 -15.05 -5.66 11.42
C PRO A 170 -13.58 -6.02 11.12
N PRO A 171 -13.02 -7.06 11.75
CA PRO A 171 -11.67 -7.54 11.45
C PRO A 171 -11.59 -8.08 10.02
N GLY A 172 -10.42 -7.97 9.40
CA GLY A 172 -10.11 -8.63 8.11
C GLY A 172 -10.44 -7.84 6.85
N LEU A 173 -10.99 -6.62 6.95
CA LEU A 173 -11.17 -5.74 5.78
C LEU A 173 -9.85 -5.15 5.28
N PHE A 174 -8.95 -4.83 6.21
CA PHE A 174 -7.64 -4.25 5.94
C PHE A 174 -6.54 -5.15 6.48
N GLN A 175 -5.34 -4.97 5.93
CA GLN A 175 -4.14 -5.64 6.43
C GLN A 175 -3.91 -5.24 7.89
N THR A 176 -3.32 -6.14 8.66
CA THR A 176 -3.02 -5.91 10.07
C THR A 176 -1.53 -6.16 10.28
N ASN A 177 -0.96 -5.55 11.32
CA ASN A 177 0.46 -5.70 11.63
C ASN A 177 1.40 -5.23 10.50
N LEU A 178 1.12 -4.08 9.89
CA LEU A 178 2.05 -3.48 8.94
C LEU A 178 3.10 -2.65 9.68
N PRO A 179 4.38 -2.69 9.28
CA PRO A 179 5.36 -1.76 9.81
C PRO A 179 5.00 -0.33 9.39
N ARG A 180 5.17 0.62 10.32
CA ARG A 180 4.96 2.05 10.08
C ARG A 180 5.93 2.58 9.03
N GLU A 181 7.17 2.09 9.06
CA GLU A 181 8.15 2.40 8.04
C GLU A 181 7.80 1.76 6.70
N CYS A 182 8.25 2.42 5.63
CA CYS A 182 7.98 2.07 4.25
C CYS A 182 9.28 1.80 3.50
N PRO A 183 10.03 0.75 3.86
CA PRO A 183 11.37 0.55 3.31
C PRO A 183 11.36 0.24 1.80
N ALA A 184 10.19 0.02 1.19
CA ALA A 184 10.07 -0.30 -0.22
C ALA A 184 9.07 0.60 -0.95
N ARG A 185 9.59 1.52 -1.78
CA ARG A 185 8.91 1.92 -3.03
C ARG A 185 9.01 0.76 -4.01
N CYS A 186 8.36 -0.37 -3.75
CA CYS A 186 8.20 -1.37 -4.79
C CYS A 186 7.19 -0.83 -5.81
N ILE A 187 7.70 -0.04 -6.75
CA ILE A 187 7.05 0.18 -8.03
C ILE A 187 7.29 -1.13 -8.80
N HIS A 188 6.22 -1.91 -8.99
CA HIS A 188 6.16 -2.99 -9.96
C HIS A 188 5.16 -2.61 -11.04
#